data_AF-A0A8S3FP49-F1
#
_entry.id   AF-A0A8S3FP49-F1
#
_cell.length_a   1.000
_cell.length_b   1.000
_cell.length_c   1.000
_cell.angle_alpha   90.00
_cell.angle_beta   90.00
_cell.angle_gamma   90.00
#
_symmetry.space_group_name_H-M   'P 1'
#
loop_
_entity.id
_entity.type
_entity.pdbx_description
1 polymer ?
#
loop_
_entity_poly.entity_id
_entity_poly.type
_entity_poly.pdbx_seq_one_letter_code
_entity_poly.pdbx_strand_id
1 'polypeptide(L)'
;MTQLDVRLKEQLMGQPLVHNLIFTSISSHINTEHPSKALVLSLHGSTGTGKNFVAKHIIESLYRNGYKSKYARLYVASRDFMHHDEEHLRQYK
;
A
#
# COMPACT_ATOMS: atom_id res chain seq x y z
N MET A 1 -1.92 3.14 -15.26
CA MET A 1 -2.24 1.76 -14.83
C MET A 1 -1.30 0.71 -15.42
N THR A 2 -1.00 0.76 -16.71
CA THR A 2 -0.02 -0.14 -17.37
C THR A 2 1.33 -0.23 -16.66
N GLN A 3 1.83 0.87 -16.08
CA GLN A 3 3.08 0.86 -15.32
C GLN A 3 3.03 0.00 -14.03
N LEU A 4 1.88 -0.06 -13.35
CA LEU A 4 1.73 -0.86 -12.13
C LEU A 4 1.77 -2.35 -12.48
N ASP A 5 1.05 -2.74 -13.52
CA ASP A 5 1.00 -4.12 -14.02
C ASP A 5 2.40 -4.66 -14.35
N VAL A 6 3.15 -3.92 -15.17
CA VAL A 6 4.52 -4.25 -15.57
C VAL A 6 5.44 -4.37 -14.35
N ARG A 7 5.41 -3.38 -13.45
CA ARG A 7 6.26 -3.38 -12.25
C ARG A 7 5.98 -4.57 -11.34
N LEU A 8 4.71 -4.88 -11.08
CA LEU A 8 4.37 -6.03 -10.24
C LEU A 8 4.77 -7.34 -10.94
N LYS A 9 4.52 -7.48 -12.24
CA LYS A 9 4.86 -8.70 -12.98
C LYS A 9 6.37 -8.96 -13.07
N GLU A 10 7.17 -7.91 -13.26
CA GLU A 10 8.62 -8.05 -13.47
C GLU A 10 9.43 -8.03 -12.16
N GLN A 11 8.93 -7.38 -11.12
CA GLN A 11 9.72 -7.07 -9.92
C GLN A 11 9.19 -7.74 -8.64
N LEU A 12 7.92 -8.16 -8.60
CA LEU A 12 7.36 -8.87 -7.45
C LEU A 12 7.49 -10.39 -7.63
N MET A 13 8.50 -10.98 -6.98
CA MET A 13 8.77 -12.41 -7.07
C MET A 13 7.96 -13.22 -6.06
N GLY A 14 7.48 -14.40 -6.47
CA GLY A 14 6.87 -15.40 -5.56
C GLY A 14 5.51 -15.00 -4.98
N GLN A 15 4.84 -13.99 -5.53
CA GLN A 15 3.53 -13.51 -5.05
C GLN A 15 2.48 -13.44 -6.19
N PRO A 16 2.19 -14.57 -6.88
CA PRO A 16 1.31 -14.57 -8.06
C PRO A 16 -0.11 -14.11 -7.78
N LEU A 17 -0.62 -14.35 -6.56
CA LEU A 17 -1.96 -13.91 -6.14
C LEU A 17 -2.05 -12.39 -5.96
N VAL A 18 -0.95 -11.76 -5.53
CA VAL A 18 -0.92 -10.33 -5.21
C VAL A 18 -0.99 -9.49 -6.47
N HIS A 19 -0.26 -9.88 -7.52
CA HIS A 19 -0.21 -9.14 -8.78
C HIS A 19 -1.60 -8.91 -9.38
N ASN A 20 -2.35 -9.99 -9.64
CA ASN A 20 -3.67 -9.90 -10.26
C ASN A 20 -4.68 -9.16 -9.38
N LEU A 21 -4.68 -9.45 -8.06
CA LEU A 21 -5.63 -8.85 -7.12
C LEU A 21 -5.42 -7.33 -7.01
N ILE A 22 -4.17 -6.90 -6.84
CA ILE A 22 -3.82 -5.48 -6.66
C ILE A 22 -4.09 -4.70 -7.94
N PHE A 23 -3.64 -5.22 -9.08
CA PHE A 23 -3.84 -4.54 -10.36
C PHE A 23 -5.33 -4.36 -10.68
N THR A 24 -6.13 -5.42 -10.52
CA THR A 24 -7.56 -5.40 -10.82
C THR A 24 -8.31 -4.48 -9.87
N SER A 25 -8.05 -4.57 -8.55
CA SER A 25 -8.76 -3.74 -7.55
C SER A 25 -8.50 -2.25 -7.75
N ILE A 26 -7.25 -1.86 -7.99
CA ILE A 26 -6.87 -0.46 -8.20
C ILE A 26 -7.41 0.06 -9.53
N SER A 27 -7.26 -0.71 -10.61
CA SER A 27 -7.74 -0.31 -11.93
C SER A 27 -9.25 -0.14 -11.94
N SER A 28 -9.99 -1.08 -11.34
CA SER A 28 -11.45 -0.99 -11.20
C SER A 28 -11.87 0.25 -10.41
N HIS A 29 -11.22 0.52 -9.27
CA HIS A 29 -11.56 1.66 -8.43
C HIS A 29 -11.32 3.00 -9.12
N ILE A 30 -10.19 3.16 -9.83
CA ILE A 30 -9.82 4.42 -10.49
C ILE A 30 -10.65 4.68 -11.75
N ASN A 31 -11.05 3.62 -12.46
CA ASN A 31 -11.87 3.74 -13.65
C ASN A 31 -13.38 3.88 -13.33
N THR A 32 -13.77 3.74 -12.06
CA THR A 32 -15.15 3.98 -11.63
C THR A 32 -15.36 5.46 -11.39
N GLU A 33 -16.21 6.10 -12.19
CA GLU A 33 -16.64 7.47 -11.94
C GLU A 33 -17.50 7.50 -10.65
N HIS A 34 -17.10 8.31 -9.67
CA HIS A 34 -17.74 8.42 -8.35
C HIS A 34 -17.92 7.09 -7.58
N PRO A 35 -16.82 6.47 -7.11
CA PRO A 35 -16.92 5.23 -6.34
C PRO A 35 -17.68 5.46 -5.03
N SER A 36 -18.60 4.55 -4.70
CA SER A 36 -19.46 4.66 -3.51
C SER A 36 -18.71 4.57 -2.18
N LYS A 37 -17.49 4.01 -2.17
CA LYS A 37 -16.61 3.87 -1.01
C LYS A 37 -15.15 3.95 -1.42
N ALA A 38 -14.28 4.36 -0.50
CA ALA A 38 -12.83 4.34 -0.69
C ALA A 38 -12.31 2.89 -0.79
N LEU A 39 -11.33 2.66 -1.67
CA LEU A 39 -10.61 1.40 -1.73
C LEU A 39 -9.67 1.26 -0.52
N VAL A 40 -9.80 0.14 0.21
CA VAL A 40 -8.92 -0.23 1.32
C VAL A 40 -8.26 -1.56 0.98
N LEU A 41 -6.94 -1.63 1.12
CA LEU A 41 -6.14 -2.84 0.87
C LEU A 41 -5.41 -3.21 2.17
N SER A 42 -5.60 -4.44 2.64
CA SER A 42 -4.84 -4.97 3.78
C SER A 42 -3.86 -6.04 3.29
N LEU A 43 -2.57 -5.79 3.47
CA LEU A 43 -1.51 -6.71 3.08
C LEU A 43 -0.95 -7.41 4.32
N HIS A 44 -1.16 -8.73 4.41
CA HIS A 44 -0.69 -9.56 5.53
C HIS A 44 0.33 -10.60 5.05
N GLY A 45 1.16 -11.08 6.00
CA GLY A 45 2.17 -12.11 5.75
C GLY A 45 3.46 -11.87 6.52
N SER A 46 4.42 -12.78 6.40
CA SER A 46 5.71 -12.71 7.09
C SER A 46 6.53 -11.48 6.72
N THR A 47 7.47 -11.07 7.58
CA THR A 47 8.41 -10.00 7.25
C THR A 47 9.26 -10.38 6.02
N GLY A 48 9.70 -9.38 5.24
CA GLY A 48 10.53 -9.60 4.05
C GLY A 48 9.80 -10.11 2.80
N THR A 49 8.50 -10.40 2.84
CA THR A 49 7.75 -10.95 1.69
C THR A 49 7.21 -9.92 0.68
N GLY A 50 7.59 -8.65 0.82
CA GLY A 50 7.28 -7.62 -0.19
C GLY A 50 6.05 -6.74 0.07
N LYS A 51 5.42 -6.76 1.25
CA LYS A 51 4.25 -5.88 1.54
C LYS A 51 4.50 -4.39 1.29
N ASN A 52 5.58 -3.84 1.85
CA ASN A 52 5.95 -2.44 1.65
C ASN A 52 6.43 -2.17 0.21
N PHE A 53 6.99 -3.19 -0.44
CA PHE A 53 7.44 -3.13 -1.83
C PHE A 53 6.24 -2.96 -2.78
N VAL A 54 5.18 -3.74 -2.60
CA VAL A 54 3.92 -3.59 -3.33
C VAL A 54 3.31 -2.20 -3.11
N ALA A 55 3.21 -1.75 -1.86
CA ALA A 55 2.71 -0.41 -1.53
C ALA A 55 3.51 0.70 -2.23
N LYS A 56 4.84 0.59 -2.25
CA LYS A 56 5.72 1.52 -2.97
C LYS A 56 5.41 1.54 -4.47
N HIS A 57 5.30 0.39 -5.13
CA HIS A 57 4.99 0.34 -6.56
C HIS A 57 3.62 0.90 -6.91
N ILE A 58 2.61 0.69 -6.04
CA ILE A 58 1.29 1.32 -6.18
C ILE A 58 1.45 2.85 -6.19
N ILE A 59 2.08 3.42 -5.17
CA ILE A 59 2.22 4.88 -5.03
C ILE A 59 3.02 5.48 -6.18
N GLU A 60 4.14 4.87 -6.56
CA GLU A 60 4.98 5.34 -7.67
C GLU A 60 4.30 5.23 -9.03
N SER A 61 3.35 4.30 -9.20
CA SER A 61 2.59 4.15 -10.44
C SER A 61 1.38 5.09 -10.52
N LEU A 62 0.89 5.57 -9.38
CA LEU A 62 -0.23 6.52 -9.28
C LEU A 62 0.23 7.97 -9.33
N TYR A 63 1.36 8.27 -8.69
CA TYR A 63 1.83 9.64 -8.52
C TYR A 63 3.24 9.80 -9.08
N ARG A 64 3.42 10.77 -9.97
CA ARG A 64 4.72 11.06 -10.62
C ARG A 64 5.86 11.25 -9.63
N ASN A 65 5.57 11.83 -8.47
CA ASN A 65 6.56 12.10 -7.42
C ASN A 65 6.57 11.03 -6.31
N GLY A 66 5.85 9.91 -6.49
CA GLY A 66 5.72 8.85 -5.49
C GLY A 66 5.32 9.40 -4.13
N TYR A 67 6.02 8.97 -3.08
CA TYR A 67 5.81 9.45 -1.70
C TYR A 67 6.11 10.93 -1.46
N LYS A 68 6.78 11.62 -2.40
CA LYS A 68 6.97 13.08 -2.33
C LYS A 68 5.76 13.86 -2.86
N SER A 69 4.75 13.16 -3.41
CA SER A 69 3.49 13.77 -3.82
C SER A 69 2.73 14.29 -2.59
N LYS A 70 2.15 15.49 -2.68
CA LYS A 70 1.25 16.01 -1.64
C LYS A 70 -0.01 15.16 -1.43
N TYR A 71 -0.29 14.24 -2.36
CA TYR A 71 -1.43 13.31 -2.31
C TYR A 71 -1.07 11.93 -1.76
N ALA A 72 0.22 11.65 -1.49
CA ALA A 72 0.69 10.39 -0.94
C ALA A 72 1.24 10.62 0.47
N ARG A 73 0.72 9.89 1.46
CA ARG A 73 1.19 9.96 2.85
C ARG A 73 1.57 8.57 3.34
N LEU A 74 2.74 8.47 3.97
CA LEU A 74 3.22 7.24 4.59
C LEU A 74 3.26 7.47 6.10
N TYR A 75 2.53 6.62 6.82
CA TYR A 75 2.61 6.55 8.27
C TYR A 75 3.31 5.25 8.69
N VAL A 76 4.32 5.39 9.55
CA VAL A 76 5.04 4.30 10.19
C VAL A 76 4.76 4.40 11.67
N ALA A 77 4.03 3.43 12.22
CA ALA A 77 3.53 3.48 13.60
C ALA A 77 4.63 3.79 14.63
N SER A 78 5.77 3.12 14.52
CA SER A 78 6.92 3.30 15.43
C SER A 78 7.68 4.62 15.28
N ARG A 79 7.31 5.49 14.33
CA ARG A 79 7.92 6.81 14.13
C ARG A 79 6.90 7.92 14.30
N ASP A 80 5.76 7.78 13.65
CA ASP A 80 4.75 8.85 13.56
C ASP A 80 3.76 8.82 14.73
N PHE A 81 3.65 7.67 15.41
CA PHE A 81 2.74 7.44 16.53
C PHE A 81 3.47 6.76 17.70
N MET A 82 4.72 7.18 17.97
CA MET A 82 5.51 6.65 19.07
C MET A 82 4.77 6.84 20.39
N HIS A 83 4.53 5.73 21.10
CA HIS A 83 4.04 5.79 22.46
C HIS A 83 5.23 6.08 23.38
N HIS A 84 5.25 7.30 23.93
CA HIS A 84 6.34 7.77 24.78
C HIS A 84 6.22 7.31 26.24
N ASP A 85 5.11 6.67 26.61
CA ASP A 85 4.80 6.32 28.00
C ASP A 85 4.34 4.86 28.15
N GLU A 86 4.99 4.13 29.07
CA GLU A 86 4.61 2.76 29.42
C GLU A 86 3.22 2.67 30.06
N GLU A 87 2.74 3.72 30.75
CA GLU A 87 1.40 3.71 31.34
C GLU A 87 0.30 3.65 30.28
N HIS A 88 0.45 4.38 29.18
CA HIS A 88 -0.52 4.33 28.07
C HIS A 88 -0.51 2.98 27.35
N LEU A 89 0.65 2.32 27.25
CA LEU A 89 0.74 0.99 26.62
C LEU A 89 -0.02 -0.09 27.41
N ARG A 90 -0.14 0.07 28.74
CA ARG A 90 -0.88 -0.88 29.60
C ARG A 90 -2.40 -0.80 29.41
N GLN A 91 -2.94 0.31 28.91
CA GLN A 91 -4.38 0.52 28.69
C GLN A 91 -4.91 -0.16 27.41
N TYR A 92 -4.02 -0.68 26.54
CA TYR A 92 -4.38 -1.38 25.31
C TYR A 92 -4.49 -2.90 25.45
N LYS A 93 -4.37 -3.44 26.68
CA LYS A 93 -4.53 -4.87 26.99
C LYS A 93 -5.93 -5.21 27.48
#